data_AF-A0A7L3HPM7-F1
#
_entry.id   AF-A0A7L3HPM7-F1
#
_cell.length_a   1.000
_cell.length_b   1.000
_cell.length_c   1.000
_cell.angle_alpha   90.00
_cell.angle_beta   90.00
_cell.angle_gamma   90.00
#
_symmetry.space_group_name_H-M   'P 1'
#
loop_
_entity.id
_entity.type
_entity.pdbx_description
1 polymer ?
#
loop_
_entity_poly.entity_id
_entity_poly.type
_entity_poly.pdbx_seq_one_letter_code
_entity_poly.pdbx_strand_id
1 'polypeptide(L)'
;GGRFKKEIVVDGQSYLLLIRDEGGPPELQFAAWVDAVVFVFSLEDEISFQTVYNYYLRLCSYRNTAEVPMVLVGTQDAISATNPRVIDDSRARKLSNDLKRCTYYETCAT
;
A
#
# COMPACT_ATOMS: atom_id res chain seq x y z
N GLY A 1 0.03 -9.59 11.02
CA GLY A 1 -1.04 -8.80 10.40
C GLY A 1 -2.19 -8.64 11.36
N GLY A 2 -2.77 -7.44 11.43
CA GLY A 2 -3.92 -7.12 12.28
C GLY A 2 -5.26 -7.08 11.53
N ARG A 3 -6.37 -7.16 12.26
CA ARG A 3 -7.72 -6.91 11.75
C ARG A 3 -8.38 -5.83 12.60
N PHE A 4 -8.86 -4.79 11.94
CA PHE A 4 -9.42 -3.61 12.57
C PHE A 4 -10.73 -3.23 11.88
N LYS A 5 -11.57 -2.47 12.59
CA LYS A 5 -12.79 -1.89 12.03
C LYS A 5 -12.94 -0.45 12.52
N LYS A 6 -13.45 0.42 11.66
CA LYS A 6 -13.69 1.82 11.99
C LYS A 6 -14.93 2.31 11.26
N GLU A 7 -15.83 2.95 11.99
CA GLU A 7 -16.93 3.69 11.37
C GLU A 7 -16.39 4.96 10.73
N ILE A 8 -16.73 5.18 9.47
CA ILE A 8 -16.34 6.34 8.68
C ILE A 8 -17.57 6.96 8.02
N VAL A 9 -17.46 8.23 7.62
CA VAL A 9 -18.47 8.91 6.82
C VAL A 9 -17.85 9.27 5.48
N VAL A 10 -18.48 8.85 4.39
CA VAL A 10 -18.11 9.18 3.01
C VAL A 10 -19.35 9.74 2.34
N ASP A 11 -19.26 10.95 1.77
CA ASP A 11 -20.36 11.65 1.12
C ASP A 11 -21.67 11.72 1.94
N GLY A 12 -21.51 11.90 3.26
CA GLY A 12 -22.62 12.00 4.22
C GLY A 12 -23.27 10.66 4.59
N GLN A 13 -22.78 9.53 4.06
CA GLN A 13 -23.23 8.18 4.40
C GLN A 13 -22.23 7.48 5.33
N SER A 14 -22.74 6.75 6.32
CA SER A 14 -21.92 5.98 7.25
C SER A 14 -21.54 4.62 6.67
N TYR A 15 -20.27 4.26 6.79
CA TYR A 15 -19.72 2.97 6.38
C TYR A 15 -18.90 2.35 7.50
N LEU A 16 -18.85 1.02 7.55
CA LEU A 16 -17.91 0.30 8.41
C LEU A 16 -16.69 -0.10 7.58
N LEU A 17 -15.59 0.63 7.73
CA LEU A 17 -14.32 0.29 7.09
C LEU A 17 -13.69 -0.88 7.82
N LEU A 18 -13.48 -1.98 7.10
CA LEU A 18 -12.73 -3.13 7.57
C LEU A 18 -11.29 -3.02 7.07
N ILE A 19 -10.33 -3.03 7.98
CA ILE A 19 -8.91 -2.93 7.65
C ILE A 19 -8.24 -4.24 8.02
N ARG A 20 -7.56 -4.85 7.05
CA ARG A 20 -6.78 -6.06 7.25
C ARG A 20 -5.35 -5.81 6.81
N ASP A 21 -4.46 -5.84 7.78
CA ASP A 21 -3.02 -5.76 7.57
C ASP A 21 -2.47 -7.19 7.41
N GLU A 22 -1.77 -7.44 6.32
CA GLU A 22 -1.09 -8.71 6.04
C GLU A 22 0.41 -8.52 6.26
N GLY A 23 0.99 -9.31 7.17
CA GLY A 23 2.42 -9.18 7.53
C GLY A 23 3.37 -9.87 6.54
N GLY A 24 2.92 -10.13 5.32
CA GLY A 24 3.62 -10.93 4.33
C GLY A 24 2.99 -10.86 2.94
N PRO A 25 3.46 -11.71 2.00
CA PRO A 25 2.96 -11.69 0.64
C PRO A 25 1.45 -12.00 0.57
N PRO A 26 0.68 -11.36 -0.32
CA PRO A 26 -0.75 -11.63 -0.47
C PRO A 26 -1.04 -13.12 -0.74
N GLU A 27 -2.03 -13.66 -0.04
CA GLU A 27 -2.57 -15.00 -0.27
C GLU A 27 -3.92 -14.93 -1.00
N LEU A 28 -4.36 -16.05 -1.56
CA LEU A 28 -5.64 -16.14 -2.29
C LEU A 28 -6.83 -15.63 -1.43
N GLN A 29 -6.86 -15.98 -0.15
CA GLN A 29 -7.93 -15.57 0.76
C GLN A 29 -7.96 -14.05 0.96
N PHE A 30 -6.80 -13.39 0.99
CA PHE A 30 -6.73 -11.93 1.07
C PHE A 30 -7.14 -11.29 -0.25
N ALA A 31 -6.62 -11.78 -1.38
CA ALA A 31 -6.94 -11.26 -2.71
C ALA A 31 -8.44 -11.29 -3.03
N ALA A 32 -9.13 -12.35 -2.58
CA ALA A 32 -10.58 -12.49 -2.74
C ALA A 32 -11.40 -11.63 -1.76
N TRP A 33 -10.80 -11.19 -0.65
CA TRP A 33 -11.48 -10.45 0.42
C TRP A 33 -11.45 -8.93 0.22
N VAL A 34 -10.39 -8.39 -0.38
CA VAL A 34 -10.18 -6.93 -0.46
C VAL A 34 -11.16 -6.25 -1.41
N ASP A 35 -11.65 -5.07 -1.05
CA ASP A 35 -12.30 -4.16 -2.01
C ASP A 35 -11.30 -3.15 -2.59
N ALA A 36 -10.26 -2.79 -1.83
CA ALA A 36 -9.16 -1.92 -2.22
C ALA A 36 -7.86 -2.33 -1.50
N VAL A 37 -6.70 -1.91 -2.02
CA VAL A 37 -5.39 -2.24 -1.44
C VAL A 37 -4.54 -0.99 -1.24
N VAL A 38 -3.92 -0.87 -0.06
CA VAL A 38 -2.88 0.12 0.22
C VAL A 38 -1.53 -0.59 0.28
N PHE A 39 -0.65 -0.29 -0.66
CA PHE A 39 0.73 -0.75 -0.64
C PHE A 39 1.59 0.24 0.12
N VAL A 40 2.40 -0.24 1.05
CA VAL A 40 3.23 0.60 1.93
C VAL A 40 4.68 0.18 1.83
N PHE A 41 5.58 1.15 1.72
CA PHE A 41 7.04 0.97 1.81
C PHE A 41 7.66 2.10 2.63
N SER A 42 8.87 1.91 3.13
CA SER A 42 9.65 2.95 3.81
C SER A 42 10.55 3.68 2.81
N LEU A 43 10.55 5.01 2.86
CA LEU A 43 11.38 5.84 1.97
C LEU A 43 12.89 5.67 2.20
N GLU A 44 13.30 5.10 3.33
CA GLU A 44 14.70 4.77 3.65
C GLU A 44 15.08 3.31 3.38
N ASP A 45 14.11 2.43 3.05
CA ASP A 45 14.37 1.00 2.83
C ASP A 45 14.05 0.53 1.40
N GLU A 46 15.12 0.26 0.64
CA GLU A 46 15.07 -0.29 -0.71
C GLU A 46 14.40 -1.67 -0.81
N ILE A 47 14.56 -2.51 0.22
CA ILE A 47 13.97 -3.84 0.24
C ILE A 47 12.44 -3.74 0.34
N SER A 48 11.94 -2.87 1.22
CA SER A 48 10.51 -2.60 1.32
C SER A 48 9.91 -2.09 0.00
N PHE A 49 10.62 -1.21 -0.71
CA PHE A 49 10.19 -0.66 -1.99
C PHE A 49 10.08 -1.73 -3.08
N GLN A 50 11.07 -2.61 -3.20
CA GLN A 50 11.03 -3.74 -4.15
C GLN A 50 9.97 -4.78 -3.78
N THR A 51 9.73 -4.97 -2.48
CA THR A 51 8.75 -5.93 -1.96
C THR A 51 7.32 -5.53 -2.37
N VAL A 52 6.99 -4.24 -2.41
CA VAL A 52 5.69 -3.76 -2.92
C VAL A 52 5.41 -4.26 -4.34
N TYR A 53 6.37 -4.15 -5.25
CA TYR A 53 6.19 -4.61 -6.62
C TYR A 53 5.96 -6.13 -6.68
N ASN A 54 6.72 -6.91 -5.91
CA ASN A 54 6.55 -8.35 -5.81
C ASN A 54 5.17 -8.73 -5.25
N TYR A 55 4.67 -7.99 -4.26
CA TYR A 55 3.34 -8.22 -3.68
C TYR A 55 2.23 -7.87 -4.67
N TYR A 56 2.40 -6.79 -5.43
CA TYR A 56 1.49 -6.44 -6.52
C TYR A 56 1.42 -7.54 -7.59
N LEU A 57 2.57 -8.09 -8.03
CA LEU A 57 2.59 -9.20 -9.00
C LEU A 57 1.88 -10.45 -8.45
N ARG A 58 2.08 -10.76 -7.16
CA ARG A 58 1.40 -11.87 -6.50
C ARG A 58 -0.11 -11.64 -6.41
N LEU A 59 -0.56 -10.42 -6.11
CA LEU A 59 -1.98 -10.07 -6.12
C LEU A 59 -2.58 -10.26 -7.53
N CYS A 60 -1.87 -9.83 -8.58
CA CYS A 60 -2.28 -10.02 -9.98
C CYS A 60 -2.45 -11.50 -10.36
N SER A 61 -1.72 -12.41 -9.70
CA SER A 61 -1.83 -13.86 -9.95
C SER A 61 -3.13 -14.48 -9.41
N TYR A 62 -3.77 -13.83 -8.43
CA TYR A 62 -5.01 -14.30 -7.82
C TYR A 62 -6.24 -13.52 -8.27
N ARG A 63 -6.08 -12.28 -8.71
CA ARG A 63 -7.20 -11.39 -9.05
C ARG A 63 -6.87 -10.43 -10.17
N ASN A 64 -7.88 -10.15 -11.00
CA ASN A 64 -7.81 -9.05 -11.96
C ASN A 64 -7.74 -7.71 -11.20
N THR A 65 -6.57 -7.07 -11.21
CA THR A 65 -6.33 -5.81 -10.51
C THR A 65 -6.90 -4.58 -11.22
N ALA A 66 -7.49 -4.74 -12.40
CA ALA A 66 -8.19 -3.64 -13.09
C ALA A 66 -9.44 -3.15 -12.32
N GLU A 67 -10.01 -4.00 -11.47
CA GLU A 67 -11.23 -3.72 -10.69
C GLU A 67 -10.93 -3.40 -9.22
N VAL A 68 -9.65 -3.33 -8.83
CA VAL A 68 -9.24 -3.13 -7.44
C VAL A 68 -8.55 -1.78 -7.31
N PRO A 69 -9.20 -0.76 -6.72
CA PRO A 69 -8.57 0.51 -6.40
C PRO A 69 -7.33 0.29 -5.53
N MET A 70 -6.25 0.99 -5.89
CA MET A 70 -4.97 0.89 -5.20
C MET A 70 -4.45 2.27 -4.81
N VAL A 71 -3.72 2.30 -3.70
CA VAL A 71 -2.95 3.46 -3.24
C VAL A 71 -1.54 2.99 -2.90
N LEU A 72 -0.54 3.77 -3.28
CA LEU A 72 0.86 3.57 -2.89
C LEU A 72 1.24 4.60 -1.82
N VAL A 73 1.86 4.14 -0.74
CA VAL A 73 2.27 4.98 0.39
C VAL A 73 3.75 4.78 0.69
N GLY A 74 4.52 5.86 0.66
CA GLY A 74 5.90 5.90 1.16
C GLY A 74 5.94 6.53 2.55
N THR A 75 6.42 5.81 3.57
CA THR A 75 6.47 6.30 4.95
C THR A 75 7.77 7.05 5.24
N GLN A 76 7.66 8.11 6.04
CA GLN A 76 8.78 8.97 6.47
C GLN A 76 9.25 8.65 7.90
N ASP A 77 8.53 7.79 8.63
CA ASP A 77 8.69 7.54 10.07
C ASP A 77 10.10 7.10 10.50
N ALA A 78 10.81 6.36 9.65
CA ALA A 78 12.15 5.85 9.94
C ALA A 78 13.28 6.77 9.45
N ILE A 79 12.95 7.88 8.78
CA ILE A 79 13.95 8.81 8.24
C ILE A 79 14.60 9.59 9.39
N SER A 80 15.93 9.60 9.41
CA SER A 80 16.71 10.38 10.37
C SER A 80 18.06 10.81 9.77
N ALA A 81 18.84 11.60 10.50
CA ALA A 81 20.18 12.00 10.07
C ALA A 81 21.12 10.80 9.85
N THR A 82 20.93 9.70 10.59
CA THR A 82 21.68 8.45 10.46
C THR A 82 21.00 7.42 9.57
N ASN A 83 19.78 7.70 9.10
CA ASN A 83 19.00 6.81 8.25
C ASN A 83 18.24 7.62 7.18
N PRO A 84 18.94 8.12 6.15
CA PRO A 84 18.36 9.04 5.18
C PRO A 84 17.44 8.33 4.19
N ARG A 85 16.56 9.10 3.55
CA ARG A 85 15.78 8.67 2.38
C ARG A 85 16.69 8.10 1.29
N VAL A 86 16.30 6.96 0.71
CA VAL A 86 16.97 6.30 -0.41
C VAL A 86 16.07 6.14 -1.65
N ILE A 87 14.75 6.33 -1.49
CA ILE A 87 13.78 6.23 -2.58
C ILE A 87 13.35 7.62 -3.06
N ASP A 88 13.86 8.04 -4.22
CA ASP A 88 13.47 9.32 -4.81
C ASP A 88 12.02 9.31 -5.33
N ASP A 89 11.40 10.49 -5.35
CA ASP A 89 10.01 10.70 -5.80
C ASP A 89 9.77 10.16 -7.23
N SER A 90 10.74 10.32 -8.13
CA SER A 90 10.64 9.81 -9.50
C SER A 90 10.48 8.29 -9.56
N ARG A 91 11.18 7.56 -8.68
CA ARG A 91 11.09 6.09 -8.58
C ARG A 91 9.75 5.68 -8.00
N ALA A 92 9.29 6.35 -6.94
CA ALA A 92 7.99 6.09 -6.34
C ALA A 92 6.84 6.34 -7.32
N ARG A 93 6.88 7.44 -8.08
CA ARG A 93 5.90 7.74 -9.13
C ARG A 93 5.94 6.73 -10.27
N LYS A 94 7.12 6.25 -10.66
CA LYS A 94 7.24 5.18 -11.65
C LYS A 94 6.54 3.91 -11.16
N LEU A 95 6.79 3.49 -9.93
CA LEU A 95 6.13 2.34 -9.33
C LEU A 95 4.60 2.55 -9.27
N SER A 96 4.15 3.74 -8.89
CA SER A 96 2.73 4.12 -8.89
C SER A 96 2.07 3.91 -10.26
N ASN A 97 2.76 4.26 -11.34
CA ASN A 97 2.30 4.04 -12.71
C ASN A 97 2.23 2.55 -13.08
N ASP A 98 3.23 1.76 -12.66
CA ASP A 98 3.28 0.31 -12.89
C ASP A 98 2.12 -0.41 -12.15
N LEU A 99 1.72 0.11 -10.98
CA LEU A 99 0.57 -0.31 -10.17
C LEU A 99 -0.75 0.31 -10.68
N LYS A 100 -0.98 0.25 -12.00
CA LYS A 100 -2.20 0.76 -12.67
C LYS A 100 -2.48 2.25 -12.44
N ARG A 101 -1.42 3.07 -12.36
CA ARG A 101 -1.55 4.52 -12.11
C ARG A 101 -2.32 4.82 -10.82
N CYS A 102 -2.05 4.03 -9.78
CA CYS A 102 -2.57 4.29 -8.45
C CYS A 102 -2.14 5.67 -7.94
N THR A 103 -2.84 6.19 -6.93
CA THR A 103 -2.44 7.45 -6.30
C THR A 103 -1.28 7.19 -5.34
N TYR A 104 -0.29 8.08 -5.33
CA TYR A 104 0.88 8.02 -4.45
C TYR A 104 0.83 9.11 -3.38
N TYR A 105 1.06 8.73 -2.12
CA TYR A 105 1.20 9.63 -0.99
C TYR A 105 2.50 9.35 -0.22
N GLU A 106 3.09 10.39 0.34
CA GLU A 106 4.07 10.26 1.43
C GLU A 106 3.40 10.59 2.76
N THR A 107 3.67 9.80 3.80
CA THR A 107 3.02 9.95 5.12
C THR A 107 4.02 9.89 6.26
N CYS A 108 3.70 10.56 7.36
CA CYS A 108 4.35 10.42 8.66
C CYS A 108 3.25 10.12 9.69
N ALA A 109 3.34 9.01 10.41
CA ALA A 109 2.34 8.61 11.40
C ALA A 109 2.70 9.03 12.84
N THR A 110 3.89 9.58 13.03
CA THR A 110 4.39 10.14 14.30
C THR A 110 3.97 11.61 14.44
#